data_AF-A0A935PJ25-F1
#
_entry.id   AF-A0A935PJ25-F1
#
_cell.length_a   1.000
_cell.length_b   1.000
_cell.length_c   1.000
_cell.angle_alpha   90.00
_cell.angle_beta   90.00
_cell.angle_gamma   90.00
#
_symmetry.space_group_name_H-M   'P 1'
#
loop_
_entity.id
_entity.type
_entity.pdbx_description
1 polymer ?
#
loop_
_entity_poly.entity_id
_entity_poly.type
_entity_poly.pdbx_seq_one_letter_code
_entity_poly.pdbx_strand_id
1 'polypeptide(L)' 'MTTSLDPGAVITSAKRFFAERVPHHAAFPEKEGDSWLVLRGQGGEEIALATSVVDGSTRRACQHAAL' A
#
# COMPACT_ATOMS: atom_id res chain seq x y z
N MET A 1 -13.00 -3.21 -5.79
CA MET A 1 -13.50 -2.78 -4.47
C MET A 1 -13.11 -1.32 -4.25
N THR A 2 -14.05 -0.50 -3.80
CA THR A 2 -13.87 0.95 -3.55
C THR A 2 -14.07 1.27 -2.06
N THR A 3 -13.60 2.44 -1.62
CA THR A 3 -13.70 2.94 -0.25
C THR A 3 -14.04 4.43 -0.26
N SER A 4 -14.72 4.92 0.76
CA SER A 4 -15.04 6.35 0.95
C SER A 4 -13.89 7.16 1.55
N LEU A 5 -12.77 6.50 1.90
CA LEU A 5 -11.57 7.18 2.37
C LEU A 5 -10.91 7.94 1.23
N ASP A 6 -10.35 9.11 1.54
CA ASP A 6 -9.44 9.84 0.67
C ASP A 6 -8.22 8.96 0.28
N PRO A 7 -7.67 9.09 -0.96
CA PRO A 7 -6.47 8.39 -1.40
C PRO A 7 -5.28 8.42 -0.42
N GLY A 8 -4.92 9.59 0.12
CA GLY A 8 -3.83 9.73 1.07
C GLY A 8 -4.13 9.07 2.42
N ALA A 9 -5.39 9.10 2.86
CA ALA A 9 -5.84 8.38 4.06
C ALA A 9 -5.73 6.85 3.89
N VAL A 10 -5.96 6.32 2.68
CA VAL A 10 -5.75 4.91 2.36
C VAL A 10 -4.26 4.54 2.43
N ILE A 11 -3.38 5.35 1.84
CA ILE A 11 -1.93 5.13 1.88
C ILE A 11 -1.42 5.16 3.32
N THR A 12 -1.83 6.16 4.10
CA THR A 12 -1.48 6.27 5.52
C THR A 12 -1.92 5.03 6.32
N SER A 13 -3.14 4.56 6.08
CA SER A 13 -3.66 3.34 6.72
C SER A 13 -2.85 2.10 6.33
N ALA A 14 -2.43 2.00 5.06
CA ALA A 14 -1.58 0.90 4.59
C ALA A 14 -0.21 0.92 5.28
N LYS A 15 0.46 2.08 5.37
CA LYS A 15 1.75 2.21 6.07
C LYS A 15 1.64 1.74 7.51
N ARG A 16 0.59 2.18 8.22
CA ARG A 16 0.33 1.76 9.59
C ARG A 16 0.13 0.25 9.70
N PHE A 17 -0.69 -0.34 8.83
CA PHE A 17 -0.96 -1.77 8.82
C PHE A 17 0.31 -2.62 8.66
N PHE A 18 1.20 -2.24 7.74
CA PHE A 18 2.45 -2.98 7.50
C PHE A 18 3.52 -2.69 8.55
N ALA A 19 3.52 -1.51 9.17
CA ALA A 19 4.42 -1.18 10.27
C ALA A 19 4.05 -1.88 11.59
N GLU A 20 2.75 -2.09 11.85
CA GLU A 20 2.26 -2.69 13.10
C GLU A 20 2.38 -4.24 13.14
N ARG A 21 2.78 -4.90 12.03
CA ARG A 21 2.86 -6.38 11.97
C ARG A 21 4.30 -6.90 11.91
N VAL A 22 4.60 -7.76 12.91
CA VAL A 22 5.71 -8.73 13.07
C VAL A 22 7.05 -8.35 12.40
N PRO A 23 8.07 -7.90 13.17
CA PRO A 23 9.36 -7.45 12.62
C PRO A 23 10.11 -8.50 11.77
N HIS A 24 9.83 -9.79 11.93
CA HIS A 24 10.41 -10.87 11.12
C HIS A 24 9.80 -11.00 9.70
N HIS A 25 8.62 -10.42 9.46
CA HIS A 25 7.92 -10.45 8.16
C HIS A 25 7.51 -9.04 7.70
N ALA A 26 8.16 -8.01 8.24
CA ALA A 26 7.81 -6.63 7.95
C ALA A 26 8.14 -6.29 6.49
N ALA A 27 7.14 -5.75 5.80
CA ALA A 27 7.31 -5.09 4.51
C ALA A 27 7.50 -3.59 4.78
N PHE A 28 8.65 -3.05 4.41
CA PHE A 28 9.02 -1.67 4.73
C PHE A 28 8.75 -0.76 3.52
N PRO A 29 8.30 0.50 3.71
CA PRO A 29 8.18 1.46 2.63
C PRO A 29 9.52 1.66 1.91
N GLU A 30 9.57 1.32 0.63
CA GLU A 30 10.74 1.57 -0.23
C GLU A 30 10.57 2.90 -0.98
N LYS A 31 9.39 3.11 -1.58
CA LYS A 31 9.04 4.31 -2.34
C LYS A 31 7.60 4.70 -2.09
N GLU A 32 7.30 6.00 -2.11
CA GLU A 32 5.94 6.49 -1.93
C GLU A 32 5.67 7.75 -2.74
N GLY A 33 4.39 7.99 -3.01
CA GLY A 33 3.86 9.24 -3.52
C GLY A 33 2.42 9.44 -3.00
N ASP A 34 1.78 10.55 -3.36
CA ASP A 34 0.51 10.98 -2.76
C ASP A 34 -0.63 9.93 -2.83
N SER A 35 -0.60 9.06 -3.84
CA SER A 35 -1.64 8.05 -4.10
C SER A 35 -1.09 6.63 -4.25
N TRP A 36 0.20 6.39 -4.01
CA TRP A 36 0.83 5.09 -4.21
C TRP A 36 1.95 4.81 -3.21
N LEU A 37 2.22 3.53 -2.99
CA LEU A 37 3.21 3.04 -2.02
C LEU A 37 3.81 1.73 -2.52
N VAL A 38 5.13 1.63 -2.51
CA VAL A 38 5.86 0.38 -2.76
C VAL A 38 6.48 -0.08 -1.45
N LEU A 39 6.23 -1.33 -1.08
CA LEU A 39 6.78 -1.99 0.09
C LEU A 39 7.71 -3.12 -0.33
N ARG A 40 8.83 -3.27 0.38
CA ARG A 40 9.82 -4.33 0.17
C ARG A 40 9.84 -5.30 1.34
N GLY A 41 9.71 -6.59 1.04
CA GLY A 41 9.86 -7.68 2.00
C GLY A 41 11.32 -8.14 2.16
N GLN A 42 11.63 -8.78 3.28
CA GLN A 42 12.97 -9.32 3.58
C GLN A 42 13.43 -10.41 2.59
N GLY A 43 12.50 -11.07 1.90
CA GLY A 43 12.76 -12.11 0.89
C GLY A 43 12.86 -11.62 -0.55
N GLY A 44 12.91 -10.30 -0.78
CA GLY A 44 12.90 -9.73 -2.15
C GLY A 44 11.50 -9.56 -2.75
N GLU A 45 10.46 -9.87 -1.99
CA GLU A 45 9.05 -9.62 -2.36
C GLU A 45 8.76 -8.12 -2.49
N GLU A 46 7.88 -7.77 -3.44
CA GLU A 46 7.40 -6.42 -3.65
C GLU A 46 5.87 -6.36 -3.55
N ILE A 47 5.38 -5.34 -2.84
CA ILE A 47 3.96 -4.98 -2.81
C ILE A 47 3.82 -3.55 -3.31
N ALA A 48 3.20 -3.39 -4.47
CA ALA A 48 2.84 -2.09 -5.02
C ALA A 48 1.35 -1.80 -4.76
N LEU A 49 1.08 -0.72 -4.05
CA LEU A 49 -0.24 -0.21 -3.74
C LEU A 49 -0.45 1.08 -4.51
N ALA A 50 -1.60 1.21 -5.15
CA ALA A 50 -2.02 2.43 -5.80
C ALA A 50 -3.50 2.70 -5.52
N THR A 51 -3.83 3.99 -5.49
CA THR A 51 -5.20 4.47 -5.33
C THR A 51 -5.57 5.37 -6.49
N SER A 52 -6.84 5.35 -6.86
CA SER A 52 -7.38 6.22 -7.90
C SER A 52 -8.81 6.60 -7.55
N VAL A 53 -9.20 7.84 -7.82
CA VAL A 53 -10.58 8.29 -7.65
C VAL A 53 -11.39 7.86 -8.87
N VAL A 54 -12.48 7.15 -8.63
CA VAL A 54 -13.44 6.69 -9.64
C VAL A 54 -14.84 7.00 -9.13
N ASP A 55 -15.60 7.81 -9.87
CA ASP A 55 -16.96 8.22 -9.52
C ASP A 55 -17.08 8.78 -8.08
N GLY A 56 -16.11 9.60 -7.67
CA GLY A 56 -16.05 10.21 -6.33
C GLY A 56 -15.67 9.23 -5.20
N SER A 57 -15.37 7.97 -5.52
CA SER A 57 -14.93 6.95 -4.58
C SER A 57 -13.49 6.55 -4.81
N THR A 58 -12.76 6.15 -3.77
CA THR A 58 -11.37 5.72 -3.92
C THR A 58 -11.30 4.23 -4.24
N ARG A 59 -10.77 3.88 -5.41
CA ARG A 59 -10.43 2.51 -5.77
C ARG A 59 -9.01 2.20 -5.30
N ARG A 60 -8.82 0.98 -4.81
CA ARG A 60 -7.50 0.43 -4.44
C ARG A 60 -7.07 -0.60 -5.47
N ALA A 61 -5.81 -0.53 -5.89
CA ALA A 61 -5.11 -1.57 -6.61
C ALA A 61 -3.91 -2.01 -5.76
N CYS A 62 -3.74 -3.32 -5.64
CA CYS A 62 -2.59 -3.92 -4.98
C CYS A 62 -2.04 -4.97 -5.94
N GLN A 63 -0.77 -4.84 -6.30
CA GLN A 63 -0.04 -5.82 -7.09
C GLN A 63 1.09 -6.36 -6.22
N HIS A 64 1.11 -7.68 -6.08
CA HIS A 64 2.19 -8.40 -5.40
C HIS A 64 3.04 -9.08 -6.47
N ALA A 65 4.36 -8.89 -6.40
CA ALA A 65 5.32 -9.56 -7.25
C ALA A 65 6.33 -10.28 -6.34
N ALA A 66 6.41 -11.61 -6.49
CA ALA A 66 7.50 -12.41 -5.95
C ALA A 66 8.57 -12.52 -7.05
N LEU A 67 9.79 -12.07 -6.75
CA LEU A 67 10.96 -12.21 -7.62
C LEU A 67 11.61 -13.58 -7.45
#